data_AF-A0A7S3CPZ1-F1
#
_entry.id   AF-A0A7S3CPZ1-F1
#
_cell.length_a   1.000
_cell.length_b   1.000
_cell.length_c   1.000
_cell.angle_alpha   90.00
_cell.angle_beta   90.00
_cell.angle_gamma   90.00
#
_symmetry.space_group_name_H-M   'P 1'
#
loop_
_entity.id
_entity.type
_entity.pdbx_description
1 polymer ?
#
loop_
_entity_poly.entity_id
_entity_poly.type
_entity_poly.pdbx_seq_one_letter_code
_entity_poly.pdbx_strand_id
1 'polypeptide(L)'
;DNVDTHCFGGSKPICVLAFARGEDFPEKEELIKLSRKYRNDPFTFVWVDVSKQAEFAAGFGLDAETAPGSLAVVKHGKRTRFYMHSGAVESSAVSETLDRVLGGDVQFKPLKPVPELVPDYLLDDESVEDA
;
A
#
# COMPACT_ATOMS: atom_id res chain seq x y z
N ASP A 1 -9.27 -2.99 10.08
CA ASP A 1 -8.81 -2.75 8.70
C ASP A 1 -9.08 -3.98 7.86
N ASN A 2 -9.70 -3.78 6.68
CA ASN A 2 -10.09 -4.87 5.76
C ASN A 2 -9.17 -4.93 4.52
N VAL A 3 -7.95 -4.39 4.64
CA VAL A 3 -6.97 -4.30 3.54
C VAL A 3 -6.61 -5.70 3.02
N ASP A 4 -6.37 -6.66 3.91
CA ASP A 4 -6.07 -8.04 3.50
C ASP A 4 -7.21 -8.65 2.67
N THR A 5 -8.45 -8.44 3.11
CA THR A 5 -9.64 -9.02 2.46
C THR A 5 -9.99 -8.35 1.13
N HIS A 6 -9.83 -7.03 1.01
CA HIS A 6 -10.26 -6.29 -0.19
C HIS A 6 -9.13 -5.99 -1.17
N CYS A 7 -7.89 -5.92 -0.70
CA CYS A 7 -6.73 -5.46 -1.46
C CYS A 7 -5.85 -6.64 -1.90
N PHE A 8 -5.67 -7.67 -1.05
CA PHE A 8 -4.88 -8.87 -1.36
C PHE A 8 -5.73 -10.12 -1.62
N GLY A 9 -6.97 -10.17 -1.12
CA GLY A 9 -7.97 -11.21 -1.42
C GLY A 9 -9.11 -10.76 -2.35
N GLY A 10 -9.05 -9.53 -2.85
CA GLY A 10 -10.12 -8.92 -3.65
C GLY A 10 -10.20 -9.42 -5.10
N SER A 11 -11.34 -9.17 -5.75
CA SER A 11 -11.61 -9.61 -7.13
C SER A 11 -10.86 -8.83 -8.21
N LYS A 12 -10.38 -7.62 -7.91
CA LYS A 12 -9.68 -6.76 -8.87
C LYS A 12 -8.18 -6.73 -8.58
N PRO A 13 -7.31 -6.77 -9.61
CA PRO A 13 -5.86 -6.96 -9.46
C PRO A 13 -5.08 -5.71 -8.99
N ILE A 14 -5.72 -4.54 -8.98
CA ILE A 14 -5.08 -3.28 -8.57
C ILE A 14 -5.90 -2.66 -7.44
N CYS A 15 -5.20 -2.19 -6.42
CA CYS A 15 -5.79 -1.60 -5.24
C CYS A 15 -5.22 -0.20 -5.02
N VAL A 16 -6.09 0.77 -4.79
CA VAL A 16 -5.79 2.15 -4.47
C VAL A 16 -5.94 2.29 -2.96
N LEU A 17 -4.81 2.50 -2.29
CA LEU A 17 -4.67 2.44 -0.85
C LEU A 17 -4.35 3.85 -0.33
N ALA A 18 -5.29 4.44 0.41
CA ALA A 18 -5.08 5.68 1.12
C ALA A 18 -4.57 5.41 2.54
N PHE A 19 -3.58 6.16 2.99
CA PHE A 19 -3.04 6.11 4.35
C PHE A 19 -3.66 7.24 5.16
N ALA A 20 -4.48 6.90 6.16
CA ALA A 20 -5.28 7.85 6.92
C ALA A 20 -5.11 7.67 8.43
N ARG A 21 -5.53 8.67 9.23
CA ARG A 21 -5.65 8.54 10.69
C ARG A 21 -7.12 8.32 11.05
N GLY A 22 -7.51 7.06 11.24
CA GLY A 22 -8.90 6.69 11.49
C GLY A 22 -9.78 6.64 10.23
N GLU A 23 -11.10 6.55 10.45
CA GLU A 23 -12.09 6.38 9.38
C GLU A 23 -12.55 7.69 8.75
N ASP A 24 -12.41 8.82 9.45
CA ASP A 24 -12.78 10.15 8.96
C ASP A 24 -11.51 10.97 8.70
N PHE A 25 -11.20 11.12 7.41
CA PHE A 25 -10.05 11.86 6.91
C PHE A 25 -10.47 12.78 5.76
N PRO A 26 -9.79 13.92 5.55
CA PRO A 26 -10.21 14.95 4.60
C PRO A 26 -10.40 14.42 3.16
N GLU A 27 -9.58 13.46 2.75
CA GLU A 27 -9.52 12.93 1.39
C GLU A 27 -10.59 11.86 1.10
N LYS A 28 -11.38 11.46 2.11
CA LYS A 28 -12.33 10.34 2.03
C LYS A 28 -13.39 10.54 0.95
N GLU A 29 -13.94 11.74 0.86
CA GLU A 29 -14.96 12.05 -0.16
C GLU A 29 -14.40 11.93 -1.58
N GLU A 30 -13.16 12.37 -1.78
CA GLU A 30 -12.47 12.28 -3.07
C GLU A 30 -12.20 10.83 -3.45
N LEU A 31 -11.76 10.01 -2.49
CA LEU A 31 -11.56 8.57 -2.69
C LEU A 31 -12.87 7.86 -3.07
N ILE A 32 -13.99 8.22 -2.43
CA ILE A 32 -15.32 7.70 -2.76
C ILE A 32 -15.74 8.13 -4.18
N LYS A 33 -15.53 9.40 -4.56
CA LYS A 33 -15.84 9.88 -5.92
C LYS A 33 -15.03 9.10 -6.97
N LEU A 34 -13.74 8.89 -6.74
CA LEU A 34 -12.88 8.11 -7.62
C LEU A 34 -13.34 6.66 -7.73
N SER A 35 -13.73 6.03 -6.62
CA SER A 35 -14.25 4.65 -6.63
C SER A 35 -15.48 4.48 -7.53
N ARG A 36 -16.34 5.51 -7.61
CA ARG A 36 -17.52 5.52 -8.47
C ARG A 36 -17.15 5.73 -9.93
N LYS A 37 -16.20 6.63 -10.20
CA LYS A 37 -15.68 6.90 -11.55
C LYS A 37 -15.04 5.65 -12.16
N TYR A 38 -14.19 4.98 -11.40
CA TYR A 38 -13.41 3.80 -11.83
C TYR A 38 -14.06 2.45 -11.48
N ARG A 39 -15.39 2.43 -11.29
CA ARG A 39 -16.10 1.23 -10.84
C ARG A 39 -15.94 0.02 -11.78
N ASN A 40 -15.78 0.28 -13.08
CA ASN A 40 -15.64 -0.73 -14.13
C ASN A 40 -14.17 -1.09 -14.44
N ASP A 41 -13.23 -0.35 -13.85
CA ASP A 41 -11.79 -0.53 -14.04
C ASP A 41 -11.23 -1.54 -13.03
N PRO A 42 -10.00 -2.06 -13.23
CA PRO A 42 -9.38 -3.03 -12.33
C PRO A 42 -8.93 -2.47 -10.97
N PHE A 43 -9.56 -1.40 -10.47
CA PHE A 43 -9.24 -0.76 -9.20
C PHE A 43 -10.23 -1.11 -8.07
N THR A 44 -9.69 -1.51 -6.93
CA THR A 44 -10.38 -1.51 -5.62
C THR A 44 -9.88 -0.31 -4.82
N PHE A 45 -10.75 0.42 -4.13
CA PHE A 45 -10.36 1.56 -3.30
C PHE A 45 -10.50 1.19 -1.83
N VAL A 46 -9.45 1.40 -1.05
CA VAL A 46 -9.40 1.12 0.40
C VAL A 46 -8.60 2.20 1.13
N TRP A 47 -8.78 2.29 2.43
CA TRP A 47 -7.91 3.09 3.30
C TRP A 47 -7.39 2.22 4.46
N VAL A 48 -6.27 2.64 5.03
CA VAL A 48 -5.66 2.00 6.20
C VAL A 48 -5.45 3.04 7.30
N ASP A 49 -5.76 2.66 8.53
CA ASP A 49 -5.53 3.49 9.71
C ASP A 49 -4.07 3.36 10.17
N VAL A 50 -3.24 4.33 9.82
CA VAL A 50 -1.79 4.31 10.11
C VAL A 50 -1.47 4.42 11.60
N SER A 51 -2.43 4.84 12.42
CA SER A 51 -2.27 4.83 13.89
C SER A 51 -2.22 3.41 14.47
N LYS A 52 -2.77 2.44 13.74
CA LYS A 52 -2.80 1.02 14.13
C LYS A 52 -1.85 0.17 13.31
N GLN A 53 -1.51 0.61 12.09
CA GLN A 53 -0.79 -0.16 11.08
C GLN A 53 0.50 0.56 10.61
N ALA A 54 1.31 1.04 11.55
CA ALA A 54 2.53 1.79 11.25
C ALA A 54 3.56 0.96 10.48
N GLU A 55 3.75 -0.32 10.83
CA GLU A 55 4.68 -1.22 10.13
C GLU A 55 4.27 -1.47 8.68
N PHE A 56 2.96 -1.53 8.41
CA PHE A 56 2.46 -1.67 7.05
C PHE A 56 2.81 -0.44 6.21
N ALA A 57 2.63 0.77 6.75
CA ALA A 57 3.02 2.01 6.07
C ALA A 57 4.55 2.07 5.82
N ALA A 58 5.36 1.56 6.74
CA ALA A 58 6.81 1.47 6.57
C ALA A 58 7.24 0.62 5.37
N GLY A 59 6.47 -0.41 5.00
CA GLY A 59 6.69 -1.20 3.78
C GLY A 59 6.63 -0.38 2.48
N PHE A 60 5.91 0.75 2.50
CA PHE A 60 5.82 1.71 1.39
C PHE A 60 6.85 2.84 1.49
N GLY A 61 7.72 2.80 2.50
CA GLY A 61 8.70 3.85 2.79
C GLY A 61 8.10 5.08 3.46
N LEU A 62 6.95 4.93 4.13
CA LEU A 62 6.29 5.98 4.89
C LEU A 62 6.59 5.84 6.38
N ASP A 63 6.67 6.98 7.07
CA ASP A 63 6.76 7.07 8.53
C ASP A 63 5.47 7.65 9.13
N ALA A 64 5.39 7.77 10.46
CA ALA A 64 4.17 8.25 11.14
C ALA A 64 3.77 9.69 10.80
N GLU A 65 4.70 10.49 10.26
CA GLU A 65 4.46 11.88 9.87
C GLU A 65 4.05 11.99 8.39
N THR A 66 4.65 11.18 7.53
CA THR A 66 4.43 11.19 6.08
C THR A 66 3.33 10.26 5.62
N ALA A 67 2.96 9.25 6.42
CA ALA A 67 1.92 8.31 6.05
C ALA A 67 0.53 8.96 5.93
N PRO A 68 0.04 9.76 6.89
CA PRO A 68 -1.28 10.38 6.76
C PRO A 68 -1.37 11.28 5.52
N GLY A 69 -2.41 11.08 4.71
CA GLY A 69 -2.62 11.83 3.47
C GLY A 69 -1.81 11.31 2.28
N SER A 70 -1.05 10.22 2.44
CA SER A 70 -0.39 9.54 1.32
C SER A 70 -1.32 8.54 0.62
N LEU A 71 -1.03 8.28 -0.66
CA LEU A 71 -1.77 7.29 -1.46
C LEU A 71 -0.81 6.40 -2.24
N ALA A 72 -1.08 5.11 -2.24
CA ALA A 72 -0.36 4.11 -3.03
C ALA A 72 -1.31 3.37 -3.98
N VAL A 73 -0.81 3.05 -5.17
CA VAL A 73 -1.45 2.12 -6.10
C VAL A 73 -0.70 0.79 -6.03
N VAL A 74 -1.34 -0.23 -5.49
CA VAL A 74 -0.78 -1.56 -5.28
C VAL A 74 -1.30 -2.50 -6.34
N LYS A 75 -0.39 -3.08 -7.12
CA LYS A 75 -0.70 -4.18 -8.03
C LYS A 75 -0.38 -5.49 -7.32
N HIS A 76 -1.42 -6.26 -7.01
CA HIS A 76 -1.27 -7.57 -6.40
C HIS A 76 -1.22 -8.67 -7.46
N GLY A 77 -0.50 -9.75 -7.16
CA GLY A 77 -0.19 -10.83 -8.08
C GLY A 77 0.97 -11.67 -7.54
N LYS A 78 1.68 -12.43 -8.38
CA LYS A 78 2.82 -13.26 -7.94
C LYS A 78 3.93 -12.47 -7.22
N ARG A 79 4.08 -11.18 -7.54
CA ARG A 79 4.99 -10.25 -6.87
C ARG A 79 4.24 -8.96 -6.66
N THR A 80 3.95 -8.61 -5.41
CA THR A 80 3.30 -7.35 -5.06
C THR A 80 4.22 -6.19 -5.41
N ARG A 81 3.66 -5.23 -6.15
CA ARG A 81 4.36 -4.00 -6.51
C ARG A 81 3.47 -2.81 -6.20
N PHE A 82 4.07 -1.68 -5.94
CA PHE A 82 3.35 -0.46 -5.61
C PHE A 82 3.90 0.74 -6.36
N TYR A 83 3.07 1.75 -6.48
CA TYR A 83 3.45 3.07 -6.95
C TYR A 83 2.92 4.10 -5.96
N MET A 84 3.80 4.97 -5.45
CA MET A 84 3.38 6.07 -4.60
C MET A 84 2.87 7.21 -5.47
N HIS A 85 1.64 7.64 -5.20
CA HIS A 85 1.13 8.87 -5.79
C HIS A 85 1.95 10.05 -5.24
N SER A 86 2.29 10.98 -6.12
CA SER A 86 3.02 12.19 -5.80
C SER A 86 2.08 13.39 -5.89
N GLY A 87 1.96 14.16 -4.82
CA GLY A 87 1.10 15.35 -4.77
C GLY A 87 -0.06 15.19 -3.79
N ALA A 88 -0.98 16.14 -3.83
CA ALA A 88 -2.17 16.13 -3.01
C ALA A 88 -3.16 15.06 -3.49
N VAL A 89 -3.83 14.39 -2.55
CA VAL A 89 -4.87 13.40 -2.83
C VAL A 89 -6.17 14.12 -3.20
N GLU A 90 -6.15 14.74 -4.37
CA GLU A 90 -7.29 15.40 -4.99
C GLU A 90 -7.82 14.57 -6.15
N SER A 91 -9.12 14.67 -6.43
CA SER A 91 -9.77 13.87 -7.47
C SER A 91 -9.08 13.94 -8.84
N SER A 92 -8.62 15.13 -9.26
CA SER A 92 -7.95 15.33 -10.55
C SER A 92 -6.57 14.67 -10.60
N ALA A 93 -5.71 14.96 -9.63
CA ALA A 93 -4.33 14.46 -9.58
C ALA A 93 -4.28 12.93 -9.42
N VAL A 94 -5.16 12.36 -8.59
CA VAL A 94 -5.27 10.92 -8.43
C VAL A 94 -5.84 10.28 -9.69
N SER A 95 -6.85 10.88 -10.33
CA SER A 95 -7.38 10.40 -11.61
C SER A 95 -6.31 10.30 -12.69
N GLU A 96 -5.48 11.33 -12.86
CA GLU A 96 -4.37 11.31 -13.82
C GLU A 96 -3.38 10.18 -13.51
N THR A 97 -3.11 9.94 -12.22
CA THR A 97 -2.26 8.84 -11.78
C THR A 97 -2.87 7.48 -12.15
N LEU A 98 -4.16 7.30 -11.92
CA LEU A 98 -4.87 6.06 -12.26
C LEU A 98 -4.93 5.83 -13.76
N ASP A 99 -5.16 6.87 -14.55
CA ASP A 99 -5.17 6.79 -16.02
C ASP A 99 -3.79 6.40 -16.56
N ARG A 100 -2.70 6.94 -15.98
CA ARG A 100 -1.33 6.51 -16.31
C ARG A 100 -1.06 5.07 -15.91
N VAL A 101 -1.59 4.61 -14.78
CA VAL A 101 -1.49 3.20 -14.36
C VAL A 101 -2.20 2.29 -15.36
N LEU A 102 -3.39 2.66 -15.83
CA LEU A 102 -4.11 1.91 -16.87
C LEU A 102 -3.37 1.92 -18.21
N GLY A 103 -2.76 3.07 -18.57
CA GLY A 103 -1.94 3.22 -19.77
C GLY A 103 -0.58 2.52 -19.71
N GLY A 104 -0.16 2.01 -18.55
CA GLY A 104 1.13 1.36 -18.36
C GLY A 104 2.33 2.33 -18.26
N ASP A 105 2.07 3.63 -18.09
CA ASP A 105 3.09 4.70 -18.03
C ASP A 105 3.63 4.92 -16.60
N VAL A 106 3.56 3.88 -15.76
CA VAL A 106 3.96 3.96 -14.35
C VAL A 106 4.96 2.86 -14.03
N GLN A 107 6.07 3.26 -13.42
CA GLN A 107 7.10 2.34 -12.94
C GLN A 107 6.79 1.90 -11.51
N PHE A 108 6.23 0.71 -11.37
CA PHE A 108 5.96 0.11 -10.07
C PHE A 108 7.24 -0.37 -9.40
N LYS A 109 7.39 -0.04 -8.11
CA LYS A 109 8.46 -0.53 -7.25
C LYS A 109 8.04 -1.84 -6.58
N PRO A 110 8.95 -2.82 -6.41
CA PRO A 110 8.64 -4.00 -5.61
C PRO A 110 8.35 -3.57 -4.17
N LEU A 111 7.25 -4.08 -3.59
CA LEU A 111 7.05 -3.97 -2.15
C LEU A 111 8.12 -4.85 -1.51
N LYS A 112 9.04 -4.26 -0.72
CA LYS A 112 10.11 -5.04 -0.10
C LYS A 112 9.45 -6.10 0.79
N PRO A 113 9.67 -7.41 0.55
CA PRO A 113 9.36 -8.38 1.57
C PRO A 113 10.23 -8.05 2.78
N VAL A 114 9.60 -7.98 3.95
CA VAL A 114 10.30 -8.05 5.24
C VAL A 114 11.22 -9.28 5.16
N PRO A 115 12.51 -9.18 5.55
CA PRO A 115 13.41 -10.33 5.50
C PRO A 115 12.76 -11.51 6.25
N GLU A 116 12.82 -12.70 5.66
CA GLU A 116 12.36 -13.93 6.31
C GLU A 116 13.10 -14.07 7.64
N LEU A 117 12.33 -14.32 8.72
CA LEU A 117 12.89 -14.57 10.04
C LEU A 117 13.92 -15.70 9.94
N VAL A 118 15.13 -15.44 10.43
CA VAL A 118 16.16 -16.47 10.57
C VAL A 118 15.59 -17.54 11.50
N PRO A 119 15.49 -18.80 11.06
CA PRO A 119 14.98 -19.87 11.91
C PRO A 119 15.87 -20.10 13.13
N ASP A 120 15.26 -20.37 14.28
CA ASP A 120 15.94 -20.46 15.59
C ASP A 120 17.15 -21.41 15.60
N TYR A 121 17.17 -22.46 14.77
CA TYR A 121 18.27 -23.43 14.68
C TYR A 121 19.58 -22.87 14.09
N LEU A 122 19.58 -21.66 13.53
CA LEU A 122 20.80 -20.95 13.12
C LEU A 122 21.31 -19.99 14.22
N LEU A 123 20.63 -19.89 15.35
CA LEU A 123 21.03 -19.05 16.48
C LEU A 123 21.84 -19.81 17.55
N ASP A 124 22.04 -21.13 17.38
CA ASP A 124 22.66 -22.01 18.38
C ASP A 124 24.12 -22.44 18.07
N ASP A 125 24.86 -21.73 17.21
CA ASP A 125 26.24 -22.14 16.82
C ASP A 125 27.35 -21.12 17.16
N GLU A 126 27.22 -20.35 18.24
CA GLU A 126 28.36 -19.60 18.82
C GLU A 126 28.50 -19.80 20.34
N SER A 127 28.66 -21.07 20.78
CA SER A 127 29.31 -21.35 22.07
C SER A 127 30.15 -22.64 22.07
N VAL A 128 31.12 -22.70 21.17
CA VAL A 128 32.34 -23.53 21.27
C VAL A 128 33.42 -22.71 20.55
N GLU A 129 34.56 -22.32 21.10
CA GLU A 129 35.42 -22.77 22.19
C GLU A 129 36.23 -21.56 22.70
N ASP A 130 36.64 -21.54 23.96
CA ASP A 130 38.04 -21.20 24.29
C ASP A 130 38.38 -21.57 25.76
N ALA A 131 39.28 -22.55 25.87
CA ALA A 131 40.22 -22.87 26.96
C ALA A 131 39.72 -23.31 28.35
#